data_AF-M5B1N5-F1
#
_entry.id   AF-M5B1N5-F1
#
_cell.length_a   1.000
_cell.length_b   1.000
_cell.length_c   1.000
_cell.angle_alpha   90.00
_cell.angle_beta   90.00
_cell.angle_gamma   90.00
#
_symmetry.space_group_name_H-M   'P 1'
#
loop_
_entity.id
_entity.type
_entity.pdbx_description
1 polymer ?
#
loop_
_entity_poly.entity_id
_entity_poly.type
_entity_poly.pdbx_seq_one_letter_code
_entity_poly.pdbx_strand_id
1 'polypeptide(L)'
;MSVEKGSFIMNQTNFNFIESEKAYATRFFQFPQVLIYGSQYKTLSDSAKLGYMILHDRLDYSLKNNWVDEDNRVYFIFTNQELTDLMGWSKKKVIRVKNELENQGLLFQKAMHFNPKTGKNEPNRLYLADLEVTATDIYTKSRQQEPRTLGTRESVKTEPSRKFVKTLDTRESVKTEPSRKFVKDTPQTLDTRESVKKSHNLDYTNNLDTNRYNIDTQKLDFSTAQFSPAELEKQNKDLVNHANDFLTDKDSGLPVFLEPEAVQLLSFWCRTPQQMRRFIGIILNAKYRVEKDHQDIGVIIPLDDEELKPLMTKALRRYFNALRSNEKHIKNVENYLYGTMQNLFGVWWNKQAAREYAAKHPEEQNADNERTWS
;
A
#
# COMPACT_ATOMS: atom_id res chain seq x y z
N MET A 1 31.78 -25.65 37.34
CA MET A 1 32.06 -24.44 36.56
C MET A 1 30.74 -23.89 36.10
N SER A 2 30.18 -22.94 36.84
CA SER A 2 28.89 -22.31 36.54
C SER A 2 29.09 -21.30 35.42
N VAL A 3 28.29 -21.39 34.37
CA VAL A 3 28.28 -20.41 33.27
C VAL A 3 27.34 -19.27 33.69
N GLU A 4 27.91 -18.15 34.09
CA GLU A 4 27.16 -16.90 34.32
C GLU A 4 26.59 -16.40 32.99
N LYS A 5 25.25 -16.29 32.92
CA LYS A 5 24.56 -15.53 31.88
C LYS A 5 24.83 -14.05 32.13
N GLY A 6 25.71 -13.46 31.33
CA GLY A 6 25.89 -12.01 31.26
C GLY A 6 24.58 -11.34 30.81
N SER A 7 23.90 -10.68 31.74
CA SER A 7 22.80 -9.78 31.45
C SER A 7 23.39 -8.47 30.92
N PHE A 8 23.21 -8.18 29.63
CA PHE A 8 23.46 -6.86 29.08
C PHE A 8 22.36 -5.91 29.58
N ILE A 9 22.59 -5.27 30.72
CA ILE A 9 21.74 -4.18 31.19
C ILE A 9 22.05 -2.96 30.33
N MET A 10 21.21 -2.69 29.33
CA MET A 10 21.20 -1.41 28.60
C MET A 10 20.86 -0.29 29.59
N ASN A 11 21.86 0.51 29.99
CA ASN A 11 21.62 1.74 30.73
C ASN A 11 20.82 2.71 29.84
N GLN A 12 19.75 3.32 30.40
CA GLN A 12 18.90 4.30 29.71
C GLN A 12 19.71 5.46 29.09
N THR A 13 20.91 5.74 29.58
CA THR A 13 21.80 6.79 29.07
C THR A 13 22.49 6.46 27.74
N ASN A 14 22.48 5.21 27.29
CA ASN A 14 23.11 4.77 26.03
C ASN A 14 22.11 4.55 24.89
N PHE A 15 20.82 4.85 25.09
CA PHE A 15 19.80 4.68 24.07
C PHE A 15 19.52 6.00 23.35
N ASN A 16 19.56 5.98 22.01
CA ASN A 16 19.30 7.15 21.18
C ASN A 16 17.78 7.36 21.03
N PHE A 17 17.16 8.03 22.00
CA PHE A 17 15.74 8.35 21.96
C PHE A 17 15.43 9.33 20.82
N ILE A 18 14.29 9.14 20.15
CA ILE A 18 13.77 10.14 19.21
C ILE A 18 13.14 11.24 20.04
N GLU A 19 13.79 12.40 20.06
CA GLU A 19 13.24 13.61 20.66
C GLU A 19 12.00 14.08 19.91
N SER A 20 11.09 14.77 20.61
CA SER A 20 9.82 15.23 20.04
C SER A 20 10.03 16.09 18.80
N GLU A 21 11.03 16.98 18.80
CA GLU A 21 11.38 17.81 17.65
C GLU A 21 11.76 16.97 16.43
N LYS A 22 12.58 15.94 16.64
CA LYS A 22 12.98 15.01 15.58
C LYS A 22 11.79 14.17 15.09
N ALA A 23 10.91 13.74 16.00
CA ALA A 23 9.68 13.02 15.64
C ALA A 23 8.78 13.88 14.75
N TYR A 24 8.60 15.18 15.06
CA TYR A 24 7.87 16.12 14.20
C TYR A 24 8.60 16.41 12.89
N ALA A 25 9.94 16.53 12.90
CA ALA A 25 10.74 16.76 11.69
C ALA A 25 10.71 15.56 10.72
N THR A 26 10.51 14.35 11.23
CA THR A 26 10.36 13.14 10.41
C THR A 26 8.94 12.89 9.91
N ARG A 27 7.96 13.73 10.26
CA ARG A 27 6.61 13.65 9.68
C ARG A 27 6.60 14.31 8.31
N PHE A 28 6.11 13.56 7.33
CA PHE A 28 5.94 14.04 5.97
C PHE A 28 4.61 13.53 5.42
N PHE A 29 4.04 14.31 4.51
CA PHE A 29 2.91 13.87 3.72
C PHE A 29 3.40 12.96 2.59
N GLN A 30 2.75 11.82 2.42
CA GLN A 30 3.06 10.92 1.30
C GLN A 30 2.44 11.46 0.02
N PHE A 31 3.27 11.80 -0.97
CA PHE A 31 2.80 12.26 -2.28
C PHE A 31 2.68 11.07 -3.25
N PRO A 32 1.47 10.68 -3.68
CA PRO A 32 1.31 9.60 -4.65
C PRO A 32 1.83 10.01 -6.02
N GLN A 33 2.87 9.34 -6.51
CA GLN A 33 3.53 9.71 -7.76
C GLN A 33 2.59 9.62 -8.99
N VAL A 34 1.56 8.76 -8.93
CA VAL A 34 0.55 8.63 -9.98
C VAL A 34 -0.23 9.93 -10.22
N LEU A 35 -0.31 10.85 -9.24
CA LEU A 35 -0.87 12.18 -9.46
C LEU A 35 0.00 13.06 -10.39
N ILE A 36 1.26 12.69 -10.62
CA ILE A 36 2.16 13.39 -11.55
C ILE A 36 2.13 12.76 -12.94
N TYR A 37 2.36 11.46 -13.03
CA TYR A 37 2.52 10.77 -14.32
C TYR A 37 1.24 10.16 -14.87
N GLY A 38 0.22 9.97 -14.02
CA GLY A 38 -1.04 9.33 -14.38
C GLY A 38 -1.82 10.15 -15.39
N SER A 39 -2.23 9.55 -16.51
CA SER A 39 -2.96 10.30 -17.55
C SER A 39 -4.32 10.83 -17.05
N GLN A 40 -4.99 10.08 -16.17
CA GLN A 40 -6.27 10.44 -15.55
C GLN A 40 -6.14 11.69 -14.66
N TYR A 41 -5.01 11.85 -13.98
CA TYR A 41 -4.78 12.91 -12.99
C TYR A 41 -3.96 14.08 -13.54
N LYS A 42 -3.55 14.01 -14.81
CA LYS A 42 -2.75 15.05 -15.47
C LYS A 42 -3.45 16.41 -15.51
N THR A 43 -4.79 16.39 -15.57
CA THR A 43 -5.64 17.59 -15.62
C THR A 43 -5.86 18.23 -14.25
N LEU A 44 -5.54 17.53 -13.15
CA LEU A 44 -5.65 18.08 -11.80
C LEU A 44 -4.66 19.22 -11.60
N SER A 45 -5.16 20.28 -10.97
CA SER A 45 -4.35 21.38 -10.49
C SER A 45 -3.42 20.95 -9.37
N ASP A 46 -2.28 21.63 -9.22
CA ASP A 46 -1.32 21.35 -8.16
C ASP A 46 -1.97 21.49 -6.76
N SER A 47 -2.92 22.43 -6.63
CA SER A 47 -3.70 22.58 -5.40
C SER A 47 -4.63 21.40 -5.15
N ALA A 48 -5.23 20.81 -6.19
CA ALA A 48 -6.04 19.60 -6.02
C ALA A 48 -5.19 18.38 -5.63
N LYS A 49 -4.00 18.22 -6.22
CA LYS A 49 -3.05 17.15 -5.85
C LYS A 49 -2.59 17.27 -4.39
N LEU A 50 -2.25 18.48 -3.96
CA LEU A 50 -1.94 18.77 -2.55
C LEU A 50 -3.16 18.53 -1.64
N GLY A 51 -4.35 18.91 -2.08
CA GLY A 51 -5.60 18.66 -1.37
C GLY A 51 -5.82 17.17 -1.14
N TYR A 52 -5.68 16.34 -2.16
CA TYR A 52 -5.78 14.89 -2.06
C TYR A 52 -4.80 14.33 -1.02
N MET A 53 -3.54 14.73 -1.10
CA MET A 53 -2.48 14.28 -0.18
C MET A 53 -2.82 14.54 1.31
N ILE A 54 -3.41 15.69 1.60
CA ILE A 54 -3.76 16.07 2.98
C ILE A 54 -4.99 15.32 3.47
N LEU A 55 -5.99 15.18 2.60
CA LEU A 55 -7.18 14.38 2.92
C LEU A 55 -6.80 12.92 3.15
N HIS A 56 -5.82 12.41 2.41
CA HIS A 56 -5.29 11.06 2.58
C HIS A 56 -4.59 10.88 3.94
N ASP A 57 -3.71 11.81 4.35
CA ASP A 57 -3.10 11.78 5.69
C ASP A 57 -4.14 11.84 6.81
N ARG A 58 -5.26 12.54 6.57
CA ARG A 58 -6.36 12.62 7.55
C ARG A 58 -7.11 11.30 7.74
N LEU A 59 -6.95 10.31 6.86
CA LEU A 59 -7.57 8.98 7.03
C LEU A 59 -7.13 8.32 8.34
N ASP A 60 -5.87 8.49 8.75
CA ASP A 60 -5.37 7.99 10.04
C ASP A 60 -6.13 8.58 11.22
N TYR A 61 -6.53 9.85 11.12
CA TYR A 61 -7.34 10.51 12.13
C TYR A 61 -8.76 9.94 12.14
N SER A 62 -9.37 9.71 10.97
CA SER A 62 -10.68 9.07 10.87
C SER A 62 -10.71 7.68 11.50
N LEU A 63 -9.69 6.86 11.23
CA LEU A 63 -9.57 5.51 11.78
C LEU A 63 -9.47 5.55 13.31
N LYS A 64 -8.65 6.44 13.87
CA LYS A 64 -8.52 6.62 15.33
C LYS A 64 -9.82 7.05 16.00
N ASN A 65 -10.70 7.76 15.28
CA ASN A 65 -11.99 8.21 15.79
C ASN A 65 -13.15 7.26 15.42
N ASN A 66 -12.85 6.09 14.85
CA ASN A 66 -13.85 5.12 14.37
C ASN A 66 -14.89 5.74 13.40
N TRP A 67 -14.44 6.68 12.54
CA TRP A 67 -15.29 7.29 11.51
C TRP A 67 -15.40 6.37 10.29
N VAL A 68 -16.16 5.30 10.49
CA VAL A 68 -16.46 4.27 9.49
C VAL A 68 -17.97 4.15 9.38
N ASP A 69 -18.50 4.11 8.16
CA ASP A 69 -19.94 3.95 7.94
C ASP A 69 -20.39 2.48 7.96
N GLU A 70 -21.70 2.26 7.80
CA GLU A 70 -22.33 0.93 7.85
C GLU A 70 -21.80 -0.05 6.78
N ASP A 71 -21.29 0.50 5.67
CA ASP A 71 -20.71 -0.27 4.56
C ASP A 71 -19.20 -0.48 4.71
N ASN A 72 -18.64 -0.22 5.90
CA ASN A 72 -17.22 -0.30 6.21
C ASN A 72 -16.35 0.66 5.39
N ARG A 73 -16.86 1.86 5.06
CA ARG A 73 -16.12 2.89 4.34
C ARG A 73 -15.68 3.98 5.30
N VAL A 74 -14.39 4.31 5.25
CA VAL A 74 -13.82 5.39 6.08
C VAL A 74 -14.29 6.73 5.52
N TYR A 75 -14.78 7.59 6.41
CA TYR A 75 -15.09 8.98 6.08
C TYR A 75 -14.38 9.93 7.03
N PHE A 76 -14.22 11.19 6.64
CA PHE A 76 -13.78 12.24 7.54
C PHE A 76 -14.84 13.34 7.65
N ILE A 77 -14.97 13.86 8.87
CA ILE A 77 -15.67 15.10 9.14
C ILE A 77 -14.62 16.19 9.05
N PHE A 78 -14.63 16.94 7.96
CA PHE A 78 -13.63 17.99 7.74
C PHE A 78 -14.29 19.21 7.09
N THR A 79 -14.38 20.27 7.87
CA THR A 79 -15.05 21.50 7.48
C THR A 79 -14.19 22.30 6.52
N ASN A 80 -14.83 23.14 5.70
CA ASN A 80 -14.10 24.03 4.80
C ASN A 80 -13.23 25.04 5.57
N GLN A 81 -13.58 25.36 6.83
CA GLN A 81 -12.80 26.24 7.68
C GLN A 81 -11.50 25.57 8.13
N GLU A 82 -11.56 24.31 8.58
CA GLU A 82 -10.35 23.56 8.95
C GLU A 82 -9.40 23.38 7.76
N LEU A 83 -9.93 23.14 6.55
CA LEU A 83 -9.12 23.12 5.32
C LEU A 83 -8.48 24.47 5.02
N THR A 84 -9.22 25.57 5.21
CA THR A 84 -8.70 26.92 5.05
C THR A 84 -7.57 27.20 6.05
N ASP A 85 -7.76 26.85 7.32
CA ASP A 85 -6.80 27.11 8.39
C ASP A 85 -5.54 26.27 8.23
N LEU A 86 -5.69 25.00 7.82
CA LEU A 86 -4.56 24.09 7.60
C LEU A 86 -3.72 24.49 6.38
N MET A 87 -4.35 24.94 5.29
CA MET A 87 -3.65 25.22 4.03
C MET A 87 -3.37 26.69 3.75
N GLY A 88 -3.90 27.60 4.57
CA GLY A 88 -3.89 29.04 4.28
C GLY A 88 -4.64 29.39 3.00
N TRP A 89 -5.56 28.55 2.54
CA TRP A 89 -6.32 28.77 1.31
C TRP A 89 -7.58 29.59 1.57
N SER A 90 -7.92 30.50 0.65
CA SER A 90 -9.21 31.17 0.69
C SER A 90 -10.36 30.16 0.58
N LYS A 91 -11.49 30.45 1.22
CA LYS A 91 -12.69 29.59 1.18
C LYS A 91 -13.11 29.22 -0.26
N LYS A 92 -13.01 30.19 -1.18
CA LYS A 92 -13.29 29.98 -2.62
C LYS A 92 -12.34 28.95 -3.24
N LYS A 93 -11.05 28.98 -2.88
CA LYS A 93 -10.05 28.02 -3.36
C LYS A 93 -10.31 26.62 -2.82
N VAL A 94 -10.65 26.49 -1.53
CA VAL A 94 -11.02 25.20 -0.92
C VAL A 94 -12.21 24.57 -1.66
N ILE A 95 -13.27 25.33 -1.89
CA ILE A 95 -14.45 24.85 -2.62
C ILE A 95 -14.08 24.40 -4.04
N ARG A 96 -13.27 25.20 -4.75
CA ARG A 96 -12.80 24.85 -6.09
C ARG A 96 -12.02 23.53 -6.10
N VAL A 97 -11.11 23.35 -5.13
CA VAL A 97 -10.31 22.11 -5.01
C VAL A 97 -11.19 20.91 -4.71
N LYS A 98 -12.15 21.00 -3.79
CA LYS A 98 -13.08 19.90 -3.50
C LYS A 98 -13.90 19.50 -4.73
N ASN A 99 -14.46 20.49 -5.43
CA ASN A 99 -15.22 20.25 -6.66
C ASN A 99 -14.34 19.63 -7.75
N GLU A 100 -13.07 20.03 -7.85
CA GLU A 100 -12.13 19.45 -8.82
C GLU A 100 -11.83 17.98 -8.52
N LEU A 101 -11.65 17.63 -7.24
CA LEU A 101 -11.48 16.24 -6.82
C LEU A 101 -12.76 15.41 -7.02
N GLU A 102 -13.94 15.97 -6.75
CA GLU A 102 -15.22 15.32 -7.04
C GLU A 102 -15.42 15.04 -8.52
N ASN A 103 -15.12 16.01 -9.38
CA ASN A 103 -15.25 15.86 -10.83
C ASN A 103 -14.34 14.77 -11.40
N GLN A 104 -13.21 14.48 -10.73
CA GLN A 104 -12.30 13.38 -11.09
C GLN A 104 -12.60 12.08 -10.33
N GLY A 105 -13.70 12.02 -9.57
CA GLY A 105 -14.09 10.83 -8.80
C GLY A 105 -13.21 10.53 -7.60
N LEU A 106 -12.36 11.48 -7.18
CA LEU A 106 -11.40 11.30 -6.08
C LEU A 106 -11.98 11.66 -4.71
N LEU A 107 -13.06 12.42 -4.68
CA LEU A 107 -13.73 12.84 -3.45
C LEU A 107 -15.24 12.67 -3.61
N PHE A 108 -15.92 12.19 -2.58
CA PHE A 108 -17.38 12.11 -2.54
C PHE A 108 -17.89 12.74 -1.24
N GLN A 109 -18.82 13.69 -1.35
CA GLN A 109 -19.44 14.33 -0.18
C GLN A 109 -20.86 13.82 0.00
N LYS A 110 -21.15 13.24 1.16
CA LYS A 110 -22.49 12.82 1.56
C LYS A 110 -23.06 13.82 2.55
N ALA A 111 -24.09 14.55 2.13
CA ALA A 111 -24.82 15.46 3.01
C ALA A 111 -25.59 14.66 4.06
N MET A 112 -25.29 14.88 5.34
CA MET A 112 -26.03 14.26 6.43
C MET A 112 -27.24 15.12 6.79
N HIS A 113 -28.28 14.48 7.31
CA HIS A 113 -29.54 15.14 7.68
C HIS A 113 -29.68 15.16 9.20
N PHE A 114 -30.76 15.77 9.68
CA PHE A 114 -31.11 15.73 11.09
C PHE A 114 -31.20 14.29 11.57
N ASN A 115 -30.40 13.92 12.57
CA ASN A 115 -30.47 12.60 13.16
C ASN A 115 -31.49 12.63 14.31
N PRO A 116 -32.66 11.97 14.17
CA PRO A 116 -33.71 12.00 15.18
C PRO A 116 -33.31 11.29 16.48
N LYS A 117 -32.30 10.42 16.47
CA LYS A 117 -31.79 9.73 17.67
C LYS A 117 -30.88 10.61 18.52
N THR A 118 -30.10 11.49 17.89
CA THR A 118 -29.16 12.40 18.60
C THR A 118 -29.72 13.82 18.75
N GLY A 119 -30.83 14.13 18.07
CA GLY A 119 -31.49 15.43 18.11
C GLY A 119 -30.67 16.56 17.47
N LYS A 120 -29.66 16.24 16.65
CA LYS A 120 -28.73 17.20 16.05
C LYS A 120 -28.54 16.93 14.56
N ASN A 121 -28.17 17.99 13.83
CA ASN A 121 -27.69 17.84 12.46
C ASN A 121 -26.30 17.20 12.48
N GLU A 122 -26.16 16.10 11.76
CA GLU A 122 -24.85 15.49 11.57
C GLU A 122 -24.05 16.29 10.54
N PRO A 123 -22.73 16.43 10.74
CA PRO A 123 -21.87 17.07 9.77
C PRO A 123 -21.73 16.22 8.50
N ASN A 124 -21.43 16.89 7.37
CA ASN A 124 -21.23 16.20 6.10
C ASN A 124 -20.05 15.22 6.19
N ARG A 125 -20.24 14.04 5.60
CA ARG A 125 -19.21 13.00 5.51
C ARG A 125 -18.48 13.13 4.19
N LEU A 126 -17.15 13.14 4.23
CA LEU A 126 -16.29 13.18 3.06
C LEU A 126 -15.59 11.83 2.92
N TYR A 127 -15.63 11.28 1.72
CA TYR A 127 -15.03 10.00 1.37
C TYR A 127 -13.96 10.23 0.30
N LEU A 128 -12.74 9.74 0.54
CA LEU A 128 -11.66 9.81 -0.42
C LEU A 128 -11.62 8.51 -1.22
N ALA A 129 -11.44 8.60 -2.54
CA ALA A 129 -11.27 7.42 -3.38
C ALA A 129 -9.79 7.03 -3.50
N ASP A 130 -9.55 5.75 -3.75
CA ASP A 130 -8.23 5.24 -4.09
C ASP A 130 -7.79 5.73 -5.48
N LEU A 131 -6.48 5.80 -5.68
CA LEU A 131 -5.91 6.15 -6.98
C LEU A 131 -5.78 4.91 -7.86
N GLU A 132 -6.31 4.99 -9.08
CA GLU A 132 -6.17 3.95 -10.08
C GLU A 132 -4.80 4.06 -10.76
N VAL A 133 -4.10 2.93 -10.88
CA VAL A 133 -2.80 2.86 -11.56
C VAL A 133 -2.96 2.01 -12.81
N THR A 134 -2.83 2.62 -13.98
CA THR A 134 -2.94 1.92 -15.26
C THR A 134 -1.56 1.47 -15.79
N ALA A 135 -1.55 0.49 -16.70
CA ALA A 135 -0.29 0.01 -17.32
C ALA A 135 0.47 1.12 -18.07
N THR A 136 -0.25 2.10 -18.63
CA THR A 136 0.33 3.29 -19.27
C THR A 136 1.05 4.21 -18.30
N ASP A 137 0.58 4.28 -17.05
CA ASP A 137 1.18 5.12 -16.00
C ASP A 137 2.51 4.52 -15.52
N ILE A 138 2.56 3.19 -15.39
CA ILE A 138 3.78 2.44 -15.06
C ILE A 138 4.85 2.62 -16.16
N TYR A 139 4.44 2.52 -17.44
CA TYR A 139 5.34 2.72 -18.58
C TYR A 139 5.86 4.16 -18.71
N THR A 140 5.03 5.15 -18.34
CA THR A 140 5.44 6.57 -18.38
C THR A 140 6.51 6.87 -17.32
N LYS A 141 6.41 6.25 -16.14
CA LYS A 141 7.42 6.34 -15.08
C LYS A 141 8.78 5.78 -15.52
N SER A 142 8.81 4.63 -16.19
CA SER A 142 10.08 4.02 -16.64
C SER A 142 10.79 4.86 -17.71
N ARG A 143 10.06 5.49 -18.64
CA ARG A 143 10.65 6.37 -19.66
C ARG A 143 11.25 7.68 -19.13
N GLN A 144 10.77 8.19 -17.99
CA GLN A 144 11.30 9.43 -17.41
C GLN A 144 12.60 9.21 -16.61
N GLN A 145 12.95 7.97 -16.29
CA GLN A 145 14.17 7.60 -15.55
C GLN A 145 15.37 7.26 -16.47
N GLU A 146 15.16 7.20 -17.79
CA GLU A 146 16.24 7.06 -18.78
C GLU A 146 17.09 8.35 -18.83
N PRO A 147 18.43 8.29 -18.75
CA PRO A 147 19.27 9.47 -18.84
C PRO A 147 19.16 10.11 -20.22
N ARG A 148 18.51 11.27 -20.29
CA ARG A 148 18.46 12.08 -21.51
C ARG A 148 19.87 12.58 -21.83
N THR A 149 20.50 12.03 -22.86
CA THR A 149 21.66 12.68 -23.50
C THR A 149 21.21 14.05 -24.01
N LEU A 150 21.80 15.12 -23.47
CA LEU A 150 21.59 16.50 -23.89
C LEU A 150 22.13 16.69 -25.31
N GLY A 151 21.31 16.38 -26.31
CA GLY A 151 21.48 16.79 -27.69
C GLY A 151 20.74 18.11 -27.94
N THR A 152 21.51 19.17 -28.10
CA THR A 152 21.23 20.45 -28.78
C THR A 152 19.79 20.98 -28.74
N ARG A 153 19.60 22.10 -28.02
CA ARG A 153 18.49 23.04 -28.21
C ARG A 153 18.34 23.37 -29.70
N GLU A 154 17.26 22.92 -30.32
CA GLU A 154 16.77 23.52 -31.56
C GLU A 154 15.45 24.25 -31.30
N SER A 155 15.47 25.52 -31.65
CA SER A 155 14.38 26.47 -31.67
C SER A 155 13.38 26.18 -32.80
N VAL A 156 12.10 26.08 -32.42
CA VAL A 156 10.88 26.58 -33.09
C VAL A 156 10.68 26.24 -34.58
N LYS A 157 9.58 25.55 -34.91
CA LYS A 157 8.51 26.03 -35.83
C LYS A 157 7.41 24.98 -36.08
N THR A 158 6.18 25.44 -35.87
CA THR A 158 4.95 25.28 -36.67
C THR A 158 4.79 24.07 -37.61
N GLU A 159 3.69 23.33 -37.40
CA GLU A 159 3.02 22.41 -38.33
C GLU A 159 2.94 22.93 -39.79
N PRO A 160 2.94 22.04 -40.82
CA PRO A 160 1.67 21.42 -41.24
C PRO A 160 1.70 20.00 -41.86
N SER A 161 0.59 19.30 -41.63
CA SER A 161 -0.14 18.31 -42.46
C SER A 161 0.53 17.76 -43.74
N ARG A 162 0.68 16.42 -43.79
CA ARG A 162 0.90 15.66 -45.04
C ARG A 162 -0.41 14.99 -45.48
N LYS A 163 -0.95 15.37 -46.63
CA LYS A 163 -1.72 14.48 -47.51
C LYS A 163 -1.40 14.71 -48.98
N PHE A 164 -0.87 13.63 -49.58
CA PHE A 164 -0.93 13.18 -50.98
C PHE A 164 -0.64 14.15 -52.14
N VAL A 165 0.43 13.83 -52.88
CA VAL A 165 0.66 14.27 -54.27
C VAL A 165 0.04 13.26 -55.23
N LYS A 166 -0.76 13.75 -56.18
CA LYS A 166 -1.09 13.08 -57.44
C LYS A 166 -0.53 13.92 -58.59
N THR A 167 -0.09 13.22 -59.64
CA THR A 167 0.74 13.58 -60.79
C THR A 167 0.13 14.54 -61.83
N LEU A 168 1.05 15.21 -62.56
CA LEU A 168 0.99 15.80 -63.93
C LEU A 168 -0.13 16.81 -64.25
N ASP A 169 0.22 18.03 -64.69
CA ASP A 169 0.44 18.41 -66.10
C ASP A 169 0.37 19.95 -66.31
N THR A 170 1.31 20.46 -67.14
CA THR A 170 1.17 21.51 -68.17
C THR A 170 0.56 22.92 -67.89
N ARG A 171 1.40 23.94 -68.21
CA ARG A 171 1.17 25.27 -68.85
C ARG A 171 1.21 26.60 -68.06
N GLU A 172 2.05 27.48 -68.62
CA GLU A 172 2.00 28.96 -68.75
C GLU A 172 1.93 29.83 -67.49
N SER A 173 3.01 30.53 -67.09
CA SER A 173 3.54 31.80 -67.65
C SER A 173 2.58 32.99 -67.49
N VAL A 174 2.94 33.95 -66.62
CA VAL A 174 3.30 35.35 -66.95
C VAL A 174 3.37 36.21 -65.67
N LYS A 175 4.59 36.72 -65.40
CA LYS A 175 5.04 38.10 -65.04
C LYS A 175 4.21 38.94 -64.04
N THR A 176 4.74 39.80 -63.16
CA THR A 176 5.87 40.77 -63.25
C THR A 176 5.98 41.40 -61.82
N GLU A 177 7.12 41.40 -61.10
CA GLU A 177 8.22 42.42 -61.04
C GLU A 177 8.21 43.30 -59.74
N PRO A 178 9.25 44.10 -59.38
CA PRO A 178 10.60 43.68 -58.93
C PRO A 178 11.22 44.56 -57.80
N SER A 179 12.43 44.21 -57.32
CA SER A 179 13.62 45.09 -57.07
C SER A 179 14.46 44.65 -55.85
N ARG A 180 15.67 44.07 -56.09
CA ARG A 180 17.04 44.67 -56.11
C ARG A 180 17.68 44.88 -54.70
N LYS A 181 18.66 44.02 -54.33
CA LYS A 181 20.15 44.18 -54.31
C LYS A 181 20.70 44.80 -52.99
N PHE A 182 21.41 44.05 -52.13
CA PHE A 182 22.89 43.87 -52.04
C PHE A 182 23.65 45.19 -51.77
N VAL A 183 24.45 45.40 -50.69
CA VAL A 183 25.84 44.91 -50.44
C VAL A 183 26.42 45.51 -49.11
N LYS A 184 27.21 44.70 -48.35
CA LYS A 184 28.50 44.88 -47.56
C LYS A 184 28.89 46.22 -46.87
N ASP A 185 29.82 46.33 -45.90
CA ASP A 185 30.62 45.47 -44.98
C ASP A 185 31.38 46.38 -43.96
N THR A 186 31.66 45.86 -42.74
CA THR A 186 32.83 46.12 -41.82
C THR A 186 33.05 47.49 -41.11
N PRO A 187 33.93 47.65 -40.07
CA PRO A 187 34.76 46.70 -39.25
C PRO A 187 34.94 46.98 -37.69
N GLN A 188 35.65 46.05 -36.99
CA GLN A 188 36.65 46.20 -35.86
C GLN A 188 36.21 46.60 -34.41
N THR A 189 36.87 46.29 -33.26
CA THR A 189 37.67 45.19 -32.60
C THR A 189 38.11 45.69 -31.18
N LEU A 190 38.42 44.77 -30.22
CA LEU A 190 39.30 44.87 -29.00
C LEU A 190 38.79 45.66 -27.75
N ASP A 191 39.03 45.35 -26.45
CA ASP A 191 39.80 44.33 -25.68
C ASP A 191 39.42 44.39 -24.15
N THR A 192 39.91 43.41 -23.34
CA THR A 192 40.31 43.43 -21.89
C THR A 192 39.71 42.37 -20.93
N ARG A 193 40.51 41.29 -20.70
CA ARG A 193 40.95 40.56 -19.45
C ARG A 193 40.13 40.68 -18.13
N GLU A 194 40.05 39.74 -17.17
CA GLU A 194 40.76 38.51 -16.72
C GLU A 194 39.85 37.90 -15.58
N SER A 195 39.68 36.60 -15.35
CA SER A 195 40.62 35.71 -14.66
C SER A 195 39.97 34.36 -14.30
N VAL A 196 40.80 33.32 -14.27
CA VAL A 196 40.54 31.88 -14.09
C VAL A 196 40.91 31.43 -12.67
N LYS A 197 40.23 30.41 -12.10
CA LYS A 197 40.83 29.39 -11.18
C LYS A 197 40.10 28.04 -11.38
N LYS A 198 40.75 27.05 -12.03
CA LYS A 198 41.52 25.90 -11.45
C LYS A 198 40.63 24.87 -10.73
N SER A 199 40.79 23.56 -10.80
CA SER A 199 41.65 22.63 -11.55
C SER A 199 41.30 21.20 -11.09
N HIS A 200 41.57 20.23 -11.95
CA HIS A 200 41.39 18.77 -11.83
C HIS A 200 41.92 18.06 -10.56
N ASN A 201 41.32 16.90 -10.25
CA ASN A 201 41.99 15.63 -9.90
C ASN A 201 40.98 14.48 -10.14
N LEU A 202 41.19 13.54 -11.07
CA LEU A 202 42.15 12.42 -11.09
C LEU A 202 41.70 11.27 -10.15
N ASP A 203 41.15 10.22 -10.78
CA ASP A 203 41.52 8.81 -10.63
C ASP A 203 40.30 7.89 -10.83
N TYR A 204 40.30 7.15 -11.93
CA TYR A 204 40.14 5.70 -11.97
C TYR A 204 40.33 5.23 -13.41
N THR A 205 41.54 4.78 -13.74
CA THR A 205 41.74 3.87 -14.85
C THR A 205 41.16 2.52 -14.47
N ASN A 206 40.28 1.97 -15.31
CA ASN A 206 40.24 0.54 -15.61
C ASN A 206 39.51 0.37 -16.96
N ASN A 207 40.29 0.10 -18.01
CA ASN A 207 39.83 -0.71 -19.12
C ASN A 207 39.19 -1.97 -18.54
N LEU A 208 37.90 -2.21 -18.78
CA LEU A 208 37.24 -3.52 -18.89
C LEU A 208 35.78 -3.30 -19.35
N ASP A 209 35.53 -3.65 -20.61
CA ASP A 209 34.24 -4.08 -21.17
C ASP A 209 33.06 -3.07 -21.19
N THR A 210 33.06 -2.12 -22.14
CA THR A 210 31.94 -1.19 -22.38
C THR A 210 30.79 -1.79 -23.20
N ASN A 211 30.75 -3.10 -23.43
CA ASN A 211 29.70 -3.74 -24.25
C ASN A 211 29.12 -5.00 -23.60
N ARG A 212 28.61 -4.90 -22.37
CA ARG A 212 27.97 -6.06 -21.71
C ARG A 212 26.52 -5.91 -21.26
N TYR A 213 25.93 -4.72 -21.19
CA TYR A 213 24.61 -4.56 -20.59
C TYR A 213 23.68 -3.63 -21.37
N ASN A 214 23.30 -4.04 -22.59
CA ASN A 214 21.99 -3.67 -23.11
C ASN A 214 21.53 -4.59 -24.24
N ILE A 215 21.63 -5.90 -24.01
CA ILE A 215 20.69 -6.81 -24.66
C ILE A 215 19.47 -6.75 -23.74
N ASP A 216 18.36 -6.20 -24.21
CA ASP A 216 17.06 -6.29 -23.56
C ASP A 216 16.89 -7.70 -23.00
N THR A 217 17.07 -7.89 -21.70
CA THR A 217 16.68 -9.14 -21.07
C THR A 217 15.18 -9.24 -21.30
N GLN A 218 14.79 -10.23 -22.10
CA GLN A 218 13.40 -10.62 -22.28
C GLN A 218 12.67 -10.45 -20.93
N LYS A 219 11.58 -9.68 -20.92
CA LYS A 219 10.73 -9.57 -19.72
C LYS A 219 10.47 -10.99 -19.22
N LEU A 220 10.78 -11.23 -17.94
CA LEU A 220 10.50 -12.51 -17.31
C LEU A 220 9.00 -12.79 -17.44
N ASP A 221 8.65 -13.76 -18.29
CA ASP A 221 7.29 -14.24 -18.46
C ASP A 221 7.10 -15.47 -17.57
N PHE A 222 6.47 -15.25 -16.41
CA PHE A 222 6.09 -16.32 -15.48
C PHE A 222 4.67 -16.84 -15.75
N SER A 223 4.14 -16.62 -16.96
CA SER A 223 2.84 -17.18 -17.33
C SER A 223 2.85 -18.70 -17.17
N THR A 224 1.88 -19.21 -16.42
CA THR A 224 1.68 -20.65 -16.21
C THR A 224 1.42 -21.40 -17.53
N ALA A 225 1.07 -20.69 -18.61
CA ALA A 225 0.85 -21.26 -19.93
C ALA A 225 2.13 -21.80 -20.59
N GLN A 226 3.30 -21.37 -20.13
CA GLN A 226 4.60 -21.79 -20.66
C GLN A 226 5.17 -23.04 -19.96
N PHE A 227 4.52 -23.53 -18.90
CA PHE A 227 4.98 -24.67 -18.12
C PHE A 227 4.05 -25.87 -18.31
N SER A 228 4.62 -27.07 -18.34
CA SER A 228 3.82 -28.29 -18.33
C SER A 228 3.12 -28.48 -16.97
N PRO A 229 2.01 -29.23 -16.92
CA PRO A 229 1.32 -29.52 -15.66
C PRO A 229 2.21 -30.15 -14.58
N ALA A 230 3.15 -31.03 -14.97
CA ALA A 230 4.07 -31.68 -14.04
C ALA A 230 5.12 -30.72 -13.47
N GLU A 231 5.60 -29.76 -14.26
CA GLU A 231 6.52 -28.72 -13.80
C GLU A 231 5.83 -27.80 -12.80
N LEU A 232 4.60 -27.36 -13.11
CA LEU A 232 3.80 -26.56 -12.19
C LEU A 232 3.51 -27.31 -10.88
N GLU A 233 3.20 -28.61 -10.94
CA GLU A 233 3.01 -29.42 -9.73
C GLU A 233 4.29 -29.48 -8.90
N LYS A 234 5.44 -29.69 -9.54
CA LYS A 234 6.74 -29.72 -8.85
C LYS A 234 7.07 -28.38 -8.20
N GLN A 235 6.90 -27.27 -8.93
CA GLN A 235 7.11 -25.91 -8.42
C GLN A 235 6.17 -25.59 -7.25
N ASN A 236 4.87 -25.91 -7.40
CA ASN A 236 3.90 -25.68 -6.34
C ASN A 236 4.20 -26.51 -5.08
N LYS A 237 4.59 -27.78 -5.26
CA LYS A 237 4.95 -28.67 -4.16
C LYS A 237 6.21 -28.18 -3.44
N ASP A 238 7.20 -27.68 -4.18
CA ASP A 238 8.40 -27.07 -3.61
C ASP A 238 8.06 -25.86 -2.73
N LEU A 239 7.29 -24.90 -3.26
CA LEU A 239 6.87 -23.72 -2.52
C LEU A 239 6.04 -24.06 -1.28
N VAL A 240 5.15 -25.04 -1.39
CA VAL A 240 4.29 -25.47 -0.28
C VAL A 240 5.11 -26.20 0.80
N ASN A 241 6.04 -27.07 0.42
CA ASN A 241 6.87 -27.82 1.37
C ASN A 241 7.79 -26.89 2.18
N HIS A 242 8.36 -25.88 1.53
CA HIS A 242 9.25 -24.89 2.16
C HIS A 242 8.49 -23.67 2.69
N ALA A 243 7.15 -23.71 2.72
CA ALA A 243 6.33 -22.61 3.24
C ALA A 243 6.71 -22.20 4.66
N ASN A 244 7.09 -23.17 5.49
CA ASN A 244 7.54 -22.90 6.85
C ASN A 244 8.75 -21.96 6.89
N ASP A 245 9.70 -22.12 5.96
CA ASP A 245 10.99 -21.45 5.99
C ASP A 245 10.89 -19.96 5.67
N PHE A 246 9.84 -19.54 4.95
CA PHE A 246 9.64 -18.13 4.59
C PHE A 246 8.37 -17.51 5.17
N LEU A 247 7.39 -18.29 5.63
CA LEU A 247 6.19 -17.75 6.29
C LEU A 247 6.36 -17.57 7.80
N THR A 248 7.33 -18.26 8.42
CA THR A 248 7.56 -18.17 9.88
C THR A 248 8.87 -17.48 10.25
N ASP A 249 9.66 -17.07 9.25
CA ASP A 249 10.90 -16.35 9.46
C ASP A 249 10.62 -14.93 9.96
N LYS A 250 11.18 -14.62 11.13
CA LYS A 250 11.03 -13.33 11.80
C LYS A 250 11.97 -12.27 11.21
N ASP A 251 13.02 -12.69 10.50
CA ASP A 251 14.08 -11.82 10.01
C ASP A 251 13.83 -11.34 8.55
N SER A 252 13.02 -12.07 7.77
CA SER A 252 12.78 -11.79 6.34
C SER A 252 11.45 -11.10 5.99
N GLY A 253 10.58 -10.78 6.97
CA GLY A 253 9.34 -10.04 6.70
C GLY A 253 8.30 -10.05 7.83
N LEU A 254 7.02 -9.89 7.46
CA LEU A 254 5.87 -10.01 8.38
C LEU A 254 5.61 -11.52 8.60
N PRO A 255 5.98 -12.12 9.75
CA PRO A 255 5.74 -13.53 9.99
C PRO A 255 4.23 -13.80 10.03
N VAL A 256 3.82 -14.95 9.50
CA VAL A 256 2.44 -15.41 9.63
C VAL A 256 2.19 -15.75 11.09
N PHE A 257 1.00 -15.41 11.59
CA PHE A 257 0.56 -15.66 12.97
C PHE A 257 0.50 -17.14 13.38
N LEU A 258 0.66 -18.06 12.42
CA LEU A 258 0.65 -19.50 12.64
C LEU A 258 2.04 -19.98 13.06
N GLU A 259 2.09 -20.89 14.03
CA GLU A 259 3.34 -21.53 14.42
C GLU A 259 3.90 -22.44 13.30
N PRO A 260 5.22 -22.73 13.35
CA PRO A 260 5.86 -23.61 12.38
C PRO A 260 5.14 -24.95 12.18
N GLU A 261 4.67 -25.55 13.25
CA GLU A 261 3.95 -26.83 13.21
C GLU A 261 2.62 -26.74 12.46
N ALA A 262 1.91 -25.60 12.56
CA ALA A 262 0.68 -25.36 11.80
C ALA A 262 0.97 -25.15 10.32
N VAL A 263 2.02 -24.41 9.97
CA VAL A 263 2.42 -24.19 8.57
C VAL A 263 2.88 -25.50 7.93
N GLN A 264 3.68 -26.29 8.64
CA GLN A 264 4.05 -27.64 8.21
C GLN A 264 2.83 -28.56 8.06
N LEU A 265 1.84 -28.45 8.94
CA LEU A 265 0.61 -29.22 8.77
C LEU A 265 -0.12 -28.81 7.48
N LEU A 266 -0.21 -27.52 7.17
CA LEU A 266 -0.82 -27.04 5.93
C LEU A 266 -0.06 -27.55 4.69
N SER A 267 1.26 -27.72 4.75
CA SER A 267 2.05 -28.20 3.60
C SER A 267 1.73 -29.65 3.21
N PHE A 268 1.28 -30.48 4.14
CA PHE A 268 0.84 -31.84 3.83
C PHE A 268 -0.50 -31.90 3.05
N TRP A 269 -1.31 -30.85 3.13
CA TRP A 269 -2.68 -30.85 2.63
C TRP A 269 -2.89 -29.91 1.44
N CYS A 270 -2.22 -28.76 1.44
CA CYS A 270 -2.26 -27.82 0.32
C CYS A 270 -1.43 -28.36 -0.84
N ARG A 271 -1.91 -28.17 -2.06
CA ARG A 271 -1.18 -28.53 -3.29
C ARG A 271 -0.58 -27.33 -4.00
N THR A 272 -1.10 -26.13 -3.71
CA THR A 272 -0.62 -24.89 -4.32
C THR A 272 -0.50 -23.77 -3.28
N PRO A 273 0.35 -22.76 -3.54
CA PRO A 273 0.42 -21.55 -2.70
C PRO A 273 -0.92 -20.83 -2.59
N GLN A 274 -1.74 -20.85 -3.65
CA GLN A 274 -3.07 -20.23 -3.63
C GLN A 274 -4.01 -20.94 -2.64
N GLN A 275 -3.98 -22.27 -2.58
CA GLN A 275 -4.75 -23.03 -1.59
C GLN A 275 -4.32 -22.69 -0.16
N MET A 276 -3.02 -22.57 0.08
CA MET A 276 -2.49 -22.18 1.38
C MET A 276 -2.92 -20.76 1.77
N ARG A 277 -2.81 -19.78 0.86
CA ARG A 277 -3.32 -18.42 1.07
C ARG A 277 -4.82 -18.41 1.34
N ARG A 278 -5.59 -19.24 0.64
CA ARG A 278 -7.04 -19.38 0.85
C ARG A 278 -7.35 -19.90 2.26
N PHE A 279 -6.64 -20.93 2.72
CA PHE A 279 -6.74 -21.46 4.09
C PHE A 279 -6.50 -20.37 5.14
N ILE A 280 -5.39 -19.64 5.02
CA ILE A 280 -5.05 -18.54 5.94
C ILE A 280 -6.14 -17.46 5.92
N GLY A 281 -6.64 -17.09 4.73
CA GLY A 281 -7.73 -16.12 4.59
C GLY A 281 -9.02 -16.55 5.29
N ILE A 282 -9.36 -17.84 5.27
CA ILE A 282 -10.55 -18.35 5.98
C ILE A 282 -10.39 -18.18 7.51
N ILE A 283 -9.20 -18.44 8.05
CA ILE A 283 -8.91 -18.26 9.48
C ILE A 283 -9.06 -16.78 9.86
N LEU A 284 -8.48 -15.87 9.07
CA LEU A 284 -8.58 -14.43 9.30
C LEU A 284 -10.04 -13.93 9.22
N ASN A 285 -10.82 -14.43 8.26
CA ASN A 285 -12.24 -14.08 8.15
C ASN A 285 -13.05 -14.56 9.37
N ALA A 286 -12.73 -15.75 9.89
CA ALA A 286 -13.39 -16.29 11.09
C ALA A 286 -13.08 -15.43 12.32
N LYS A 287 -11.82 -15.00 12.50
CA LYS A 287 -11.44 -14.04 13.54
C LYS A 287 -12.25 -12.74 13.42
N TYR A 288 -12.21 -12.13 12.23
CA TYR A 288 -12.89 -10.86 11.99
C TYR A 288 -14.39 -10.94 12.27
N ARG A 289 -15.03 -12.08 11.96
CA ARG A 289 -16.43 -12.30 12.34
C ARG A 289 -16.63 -12.25 13.85
N VAL A 290 -15.81 -12.96 14.63
CA VAL A 290 -15.95 -12.99 16.09
C VAL A 290 -15.77 -11.60 16.69
N GLU A 291 -14.78 -10.84 16.24
CA GLU A 291 -14.56 -9.46 16.68
C GLU A 291 -15.74 -8.55 16.31
N LYS A 292 -16.26 -8.68 15.09
CA LYS A 292 -17.41 -7.89 14.62
C LYS A 292 -18.69 -8.21 15.40
N ASP A 293 -18.97 -9.49 15.65
CA ASP A 293 -20.20 -9.94 16.32
C ASP A 293 -20.24 -9.50 17.80
N HIS A 294 -19.09 -9.16 18.39
CA HIS A 294 -18.95 -8.73 19.79
C HIS A 294 -18.28 -7.36 19.91
N GLN A 295 -18.49 -6.50 18.92
CA GLN A 295 -17.89 -5.16 18.87
C GLN A 295 -18.37 -4.27 20.02
N ASP A 296 -19.59 -4.50 20.52
CA ASP A 296 -20.22 -3.80 21.64
C ASP A 296 -19.46 -3.97 22.96
N ILE A 297 -18.82 -5.13 23.16
CA ILE A 297 -17.99 -5.43 24.33
C ILE A 297 -16.48 -5.33 24.06
N GLY A 298 -16.09 -4.85 22.87
CA GLY A 298 -14.71 -4.53 22.54
C GLY A 298 -13.78 -5.74 22.37
N VAL A 299 -14.28 -6.86 21.84
CA VAL A 299 -13.47 -8.07 21.63
C VAL A 299 -12.32 -7.83 20.65
N ILE A 300 -11.10 -8.16 21.08
CA ILE A 300 -9.89 -8.12 20.25
C ILE A 300 -9.19 -9.47 20.40
N ILE A 301 -8.89 -10.13 19.28
CA ILE A 301 -8.22 -11.42 19.25
C ILE A 301 -6.78 -11.24 18.74
N PRO A 302 -5.77 -11.18 19.64
CA PRO A 302 -4.37 -11.11 19.23
C PRO A 302 -3.91 -12.46 18.67
N LEU A 303 -3.75 -12.58 17.35
CA LEU A 303 -3.32 -13.83 16.72
C LEU A 303 -1.88 -14.22 17.08
N ASP A 304 -1.07 -13.27 17.54
CA ASP A 304 0.30 -13.53 17.99
C ASP A 304 0.40 -14.04 19.44
N ASP A 305 -0.73 -14.18 20.14
CA ASP A 305 -0.79 -14.66 21.52
C ASP A 305 -0.25 -16.09 21.69
N GLU A 306 0.63 -16.25 22.67
CA GLU A 306 1.35 -17.50 22.95
C GLU A 306 0.42 -18.63 23.44
N GLU A 307 -0.75 -18.33 24.02
CA GLU A 307 -1.73 -19.36 24.38
C GLU A 307 -2.65 -19.73 23.20
N LEU A 308 -2.95 -18.77 22.31
CA LEU A 308 -3.85 -18.98 21.18
C LEU A 308 -3.22 -19.79 20.04
N LYS A 309 -1.95 -19.53 19.74
CA LYS A 309 -1.17 -20.22 18.71
C LYS A 309 -1.25 -21.75 18.76
N PRO A 310 -0.92 -22.43 19.87
CA PRO A 310 -1.01 -23.89 19.95
C PRO A 310 -2.45 -24.41 19.83
N LEU A 311 -3.44 -23.61 20.23
CA LEU A 311 -4.85 -23.96 20.08
C LEU A 311 -5.30 -23.92 18.62
N MET A 312 -4.80 -22.97 17.82
CA MET A 312 -5.01 -22.93 16.37
C MET A 312 -4.40 -24.16 15.70
N THR A 313 -3.17 -24.53 16.05
CA THR A 313 -2.51 -25.76 15.57
C THR A 313 -3.35 -27.00 15.89
N LYS A 314 -3.85 -27.11 17.13
CA LYS A 314 -4.72 -28.22 17.55
C LYS A 314 -6.06 -28.23 16.80
N ALA A 315 -6.66 -27.08 16.55
CA ALA A 315 -7.90 -26.95 15.79
C ALA A 315 -7.72 -27.38 14.33
N LEU A 316 -6.61 -27.00 13.70
CA LEU A 316 -6.25 -27.46 12.35
C LEU A 316 -6.09 -28.99 12.30
N ARG A 317 -5.39 -29.59 13.27
CA ARG A 317 -5.26 -31.06 13.35
C ARG A 317 -6.61 -31.74 13.46
N ARG A 318 -7.51 -31.23 14.32
CA ARG A 318 -8.88 -31.76 14.47
C ARG A 318 -9.68 -31.62 13.17
N TYR A 319 -9.57 -30.48 12.50
CA TYR A 319 -10.21 -30.23 11.21
C TYR A 319 -9.77 -31.25 10.16
N PHE A 320 -8.46 -31.43 9.97
CA PHE A 320 -7.91 -32.39 9.01
C PHE A 320 -8.21 -33.84 9.37
N ASN A 321 -8.22 -34.18 10.66
CA ASN A 321 -8.66 -35.50 11.12
C ASN A 321 -10.13 -35.76 10.72
N ALA A 322 -11.03 -34.79 10.92
CA ALA A 322 -12.43 -34.93 10.54
C ALA A 322 -12.64 -35.10 9.03
N LEU A 323 -11.79 -34.46 8.21
CA LEU A 323 -11.80 -34.67 6.76
C LEU A 323 -11.31 -36.07 6.39
N ARG A 324 -10.27 -36.58 7.06
CA ARG A 324 -9.69 -37.90 6.74
C ARG A 324 -10.56 -39.04 7.23
N SER A 325 -11.10 -38.95 8.44
CA SER A 325 -11.95 -39.99 9.02
C SER A 325 -13.30 -40.08 8.31
N ASN A 326 -13.74 -38.98 7.67
CA ASN A 326 -15.01 -38.88 6.94
C ASN A 326 -16.26 -39.19 7.79
N GLU A 327 -16.13 -39.27 9.12
CA GLU A 327 -17.24 -39.55 10.05
C GLU A 327 -18.34 -38.48 9.99
N LYS A 328 -17.96 -37.23 9.70
CA LYS A 328 -18.88 -36.08 9.70
C LYS A 328 -19.49 -35.79 8.32
N HIS A 329 -19.13 -36.56 7.28
CA HIS A 329 -19.60 -36.37 5.91
C HIS A 329 -19.59 -34.89 5.45
N ILE A 330 -18.44 -34.22 5.66
CA ILE A 330 -18.30 -32.78 5.46
C ILE A 330 -18.40 -32.47 3.95
N LYS A 331 -19.48 -31.79 3.55
CA LYS A 331 -19.73 -31.41 2.15
C LYS A 331 -18.98 -30.14 1.71
N ASN A 332 -18.81 -29.19 2.62
CA ASN A 332 -18.12 -27.93 2.36
C ASN A 332 -16.97 -27.77 3.35
N VAL A 333 -15.76 -28.04 2.87
CA VAL A 333 -14.53 -28.03 3.67
C VAL A 333 -14.16 -26.62 4.14
N GLU A 334 -14.37 -25.59 3.30
CA GLU A 334 -14.06 -24.20 3.65
C GLU A 334 -14.98 -23.68 4.76
N ASN A 335 -16.30 -23.91 4.65
CA ASN A 335 -17.26 -23.51 5.67
C ASN A 335 -17.03 -24.27 6.99
N TYR A 336 -16.64 -25.54 6.91
CA TYR A 336 -16.32 -26.32 8.11
C TYR A 336 -15.05 -25.80 8.80
N LEU A 337 -14.01 -25.41 8.03
CA LEU A 337 -12.83 -24.74 8.57
C LEU A 337 -13.20 -23.42 9.24
N TYR A 338 -13.97 -22.58 8.53
CA TYR A 338 -14.44 -21.30 9.01
C TYR A 338 -15.17 -21.44 10.36
N GLY A 339 -16.15 -22.35 10.44
CA GLY A 339 -16.88 -22.61 11.69
C GLY A 339 -15.99 -23.18 12.80
N THR A 340 -15.02 -24.03 12.46
CA THR A 340 -14.04 -24.56 13.42
C THR A 340 -13.22 -23.43 14.06
N MET A 341 -12.74 -22.50 13.24
CA MET A 341 -11.95 -21.35 13.71
C MET A 341 -12.79 -20.33 14.46
N GLN A 342 -14.00 -20.03 13.97
CA GLN A 342 -14.92 -19.12 14.65
C GLN A 342 -15.23 -19.62 16.07
N ASN A 343 -15.51 -20.93 16.21
CA ASN A 343 -15.74 -21.55 17.51
C ASN A 343 -14.49 -21.50 18.41
N LEU A 344 -13.31 -21.79 17.86
CA LEU A 344 -12.05 -21.67 18.61
C LEU A 344 -11.88 -20.27 19.19
N PHE A 345 -11.99 -19.24 18.35
CA PHE A 345 -11.78 -17.86 18.75
C PHE A 345 -12.81 -17.40 19.79
N GLY A 346 -14.09 -17.74 19.61
CA GLY A 346 -15.13 -17.43 20.59
C GLY A 346 -14.88 -18.10 21.95
N VAL A 347 -14.53 -19.39 21.96
CA VAL A 347 -14.21 -20.12 23.21
C VAL A 347 -12.99 -19.55 23.90
N TRP A 348 -11.93 -19.23 23.14
CA TRP A 348 -10.71 -18.64 23.70
C TRP A 348 -11.00 -17.28 24.33
N TRP A 349 -11.73 -16.40 23.63
CA TRP A 349 -12.10 -15.09 24.16
C TRP A 349 -12.93 -15.20 25.43
N ASN A 350 -13.96 -16.05 25.44
CA ASN A 350 -14.80 -16.25 26.63
C ASN A 350 -13.97 -16.69 27.85
N LYS A 351 -12.92 -17.48 27.63
CA LYS A 351 -12.00 -17.89 28.69
C LYS A 351 -11.17 -16.71 29.21
N GLN A 352 -10.70 -15.80 28.35
CA GLN A 352 -10.00 -14.60 28.79
C GLN A 352 -10.92 -13.66 29.57
N ALA A 353 -12.13 -13.40 29.05
CA ALA A 353 -13.13 -12.58 29.74
C ALA A 353 -13.49 -13.14 31.12
N ALA A 354 -13.65 -14.46 31.25
CA ALA A 354 -13.90 -15.11 32.54
C ALA A 354 -12.73 -14.95 33.52
N ARG A 355 -11.48 -15.04 33.05
CA ARG A 355 -10.28 -14.79 33.89
C ARG A 355 -10.20 -13.34 34.35
N GLU A 356 -10.49 -12.38 33.47
CA GLU A 356 -10.51 -10.97 33.84
C GLU A 356 -11.60 -10.64 34.85
N TYR A 357 -12.80 -11.21 34.68
CA TYR A 357 -13.89 -11.09 35.64
C TYR A 357 -13.46 -11.65 37.01
N ALA A 358 -12.95 -12.89 37.04
CA ALA A 358 -12.43 -13.52 38.24
C ALA A 358 -11.36 -12.68 38.97
N ALA A 359 -10.44 -12.07 38.22
CA ALA A 359 -9.38 -11.22 38.79
C ALA A 359 -9.92 -9.92 39.40
N LYS A 360 -11.03 -9.37 38.87
CA LYS A 360 -11.70 -8.16 39.38
C LYS A 360 -12.64 -8.46 40.54
N HIS A 361 -13.13 -9.70 40.65
CA HIS A 361 -14.07 -10.16 41.68
C HIS A 361 -13.49 -11.33 42.51
N PRO A 362 -12.36 -11.14 43.22
CA PRO A 362 -11.71 -12.23 43.97
C PRO A 362 -12.54 -12.74 45.14
N GLU A 363 -13.43 -11.91 45.71
CA GLU A 363 -14.30 -12.29 46.83
C GLU A 363 -15.43 -13.26 46.43
N GLU A 364 -15.89 -13.21 45.17
CA GLU A 364 -16.92 -14.12 44.64
C GLU A 364 -16.39 -15.54 44.43
N GLN A 365 -15.06 -15.74 44.35
CA GLN A 365 -14.47 -17.08 44.27
C GLN A 365 -14.44 -17.81 45.62
N ASN A 366 -14.43 -17.09 46.74
CA ASN A 366 -14.38 -17.69 48.08
C ASN A 366 -15.78 -18.06 48.60
N ALA A 367 -16.84 -17.43 48.09
CA ALA A 367 -18.22 -17.67 48.52
C ALA A 367 -18.74 -19.08 48.16
N ASP A 368 -18.18 -19.73 47.13
CA ASP A 368 -18.54 -21.10 46.76
C ASP A 368 -17.78 -22.17 47.58
N ASN A 369 -16.68 -21.80 48.26
CA ASN A 369 -15.96 -22.72 49.15
C ASN A 369 -16.53 -22.77 50.59
N GLU A 370 -17.37 -21.81 50.99
CA GLU A 370 -18.02 -21.83 52.32
C GLU A 370 -19.41 -22.49 52.33
N ARG A 371 -19.93 -22.94 51.18
CA ARG A 371 -21.20 -23.71 51.11
C ARG A 371 -20.97 -25.21 50.93
N THR A 372 -20.16 -25.82 51.82
CA THR A 372 -20.27 -27.25 52.07
C THR A 372 -20.15 -27.56 53.57
N TRP A 373 -21.27 -28.07 54.11
CA TRP A 373 -21.46 -28.75 55.40
C TRP A 373 -21.48 -27.91 56.69
N SER A 374 -22.70 -27.60 57.13
CA SER A 374 -23.13 -27.73 58.52
C SER A 374 -24.54 -28.32 58.58
#